data_AF-A0A511B158-F1
#
_entry.id   AF-A0A511B158-F1
#
_cell.length_a   1.000
_cell.length_b   1.000
_cell.length_c   1.000
_cell.angle_alpha   90.00
_cell.angle_beta   90.00
_cell.angle_gamma   90.00
#
_symmetry.space_group_name_H-M   'P 1'
#
loop_
_entity.id
_entity.type
_entity.pdbx_description
1 polymer ?
#
loop_
_entity_poly.entity_id
_entity_poly.type
_entity_poly.pdbx_seq_one_letter_code
_entity_poly.pdbx_strand_id
1 'polypeptide(L)'
;MQSVFNIICGFILGLLGIILTGFVFIEMTARSLLTNVGIHGAVQTIVLSVILLGLIVVSFRIFGRLFAVLLTAALLIFLVHAVIGLPHSIQMPLSDSGAITSF
;
A
#
# COMPACT_ATOMS: atom_id res chain seq x y z
N MET A 1 12.48 11.72 5.64
CA MET A 1 11.88 10.89 4.58
C MET A 1 11.84 9.39 4.91
N GLN A 2 12.82 8.84 5.64
CA GLN A 2 12.92 7.39 5.90
C GLN A 2 11.81 6.78 6.79
N SER A 3 11.30 7.54 7.77
CA SER A 3 10.18 7.08 8.64
C SER A 3 8.89 6.85 7.86
N VAL A 4 8.54 7.76 6.95
CA VAL A 4 7.35 7.64 6.07
C VAL A 4 7.49 6.44 5.13
N PHE A 5 8.68 6.24 4.56
CA PHE A 5 8.96 5.09 3.71
C PHE A 5 8.80 3.75 4.45
N ASN A 6 9.33 3.64 5.68
CA ASN A 6 9.18 2.43 6.48
C ASN A 6 7.72 2.12 6.84
N ILE A 7 6.91 3.14 7.15
CA ILE A 7 5.48 2.95 7.45
C ILE A 7 4.74 2.45 6.20
N ILE A 8 4.98 3.05 5.04
CA ILE A 8 4.34 2.62 3.77
C ILE A 8 4.76 1.19 3.42
N CYS A 9 6.05 0.89 3.52
CA CYS A 9 6.58 -0.44 3.19
C CYS A 9 6.03 -1.51 4.15
N GLY A 10 6.03 -1.23 5.46
CA GLY A 10 5.45 -2.12 6.47
C GLY A 10 3.94 -2.33 6.27
N PHE A 11 3.21 -1.28 5.87
CA PHE A 11 1.79 -1.38 5.59
C PHE A 11 1.49 -2.23 4.35
N ILE A 12 2.25 -2.06 3.26
CA ILE A 12 2.13 -2.89 2.05
C ILE A 12 2.43 -4.36 2.35
N LEU A 13 3.53 -4.63 3.06
CA LEU A 13 3.92 -5.99 3.45
C LEU A 13 2.89 -6.61 4.41
N GLY A 14 2.35 -5.84 5.35
CA GLY A 14 1.28 -6.29 6.25
C GLY A 14 -0.01 -6.63 5.52
N LEU A 15 -0.44 -5.78 4.59
CA LEU A 15 -1.60 -6.09 3.74
C LEU A 15 -1.36 -7.32 2.88
N LEU A 16 -0.18 -7.46 2.27
CA LEU A 16 0.19 -8.64 1.50
C LEU A 16 0.09 -9.92 2.36
N GLY A 17 0.59 -9.87 3.59
CA GLY A 17 0.49 -10.96 4.54
C GLY A 17 -0.96 -11.35 4.84
N ILE A 18 -1.80 -10.37 5.19
CA ILE A 18 -3.24 -10.59 5.47
C ILE A 18 -3.94 -11.22 4.27
N ILE A 19 -3.65 -10.74 3.07
CA ILE A 19 -4.19 -11.28 1.82
C ILE A 19 -3.82 -12.75 1.69
N LEU A 20 -2.52 -13.07 1.71
CA LEU A 20 -2.01 -14.43 1.53
C LEU A 20 -2.56 -15.38 2.60
N THR A 21 -2.65 -14.94 3.86
CA THR A 21 -3.26 -15.73 4.94
C THR A 21 -4.73 -16.03 4.66
N GLY A 22 -5.50 -15.03 4.20
CA GLY A 22 -6.90 -15.22 3.81
C GLY A 22 -7.07 -16.23 2.68
N PHE A 23 -6.21 -16.16 1.65
CA PHE A 23 -6.20 -17.12 0.55
C PHE A 23 -5.99 -18.56 1.03
N VAL A 24 -4.95 -18.78 1.82
CA VAL A 24 -4.60 -20.12 2.32
C VAL A 24 -5.70 -20.67 3.22
N PHE A 25 -6.28 -19.82 4.08
CA PHE A 25 -7.38 -20.22 4.97
C PHE A 25 -8.61 -20.69 4.18
N ILE A 26 -8.99 -19.95 3.14
CA ILE A 26 -10.15 -20.29 2.34
C ILE A 26 -9.87 -21.53 1.47
N GLU A 27 -8.66 -21.67 0.93
CA GLU A 27 -8.25 -22.87 0.21
C GLU A 27 -8.30 -24.12 1.12
N MET A 28 -7.74 -24.05 2.34
CA MET A 28 -7.81 -25.17 3.29
C MET A 28 -9.25 -25.52 3.64
N THR A 29 -10.09 -24.51 3.87
CA THR A 29 -11.52 -24.71 4.18
C THR A 29 -12.25 -25.35 3.01
N ALA A 30 -12.10 -24.82 1.79
CA ALA A 30 -12.73 -25.36 0.59
C ALA A 30 -12.26 -26.79 0.30
N ARG A 31 -10.97 -27.07 0.47
CA ARG A 31 -10.41 -28.41 0.33
C ARG A 31 -11.04 -29.40 1.31
N SER A 32 -11.14 -29.01 2.59
CA SER A 32 -11.76 -29.82 3.64
C SER A 32 -13.24 -30.11 3.38
N LEU A 33 -13.99 -29.10 2.93
CA LEU A 33 -15.39 -29.26 2.55
C LEU A 33 -15.57 -30.20 1.35
N LEU A 34 -14.73 -30.07 0.32
CA LEU A 34 -14.78 -30.93 -0.86
C LEU A 34 -14.45 -32.40 -0.52
N THR A 35 -13.47 -32.63 0.34
CA THR A 35 -13.16 -33.98 0.83
C THR A 35 -14.29 -34.57 1.66
N ASN A 36 -14.98 -33.76 2.48
CA ASN A 36 -16.13 -34.21 3.27
C ASN A 36 -17.35 -34.54 2.40
N VAL A 37 -17.49 -33.93 1.23
CA VAL A 37 -18.55 -34.21 0.24
C VAL A 37 -18.19 -35.43 -0.64
N GLY A 38 -17.01 -36.03 -0.46
CA GLY A 38 -16.56 -37.20 -1.21
C GLY A 38 -15.98 -36.89 -2.59
N ILE A 39 -15.77 -35.61 -2.92
CA ILE A 39 -15.19 -35.18 -4.20
C ILE A 39 -13.67 -35.34 -4.12
N HIS A 40 -13.16 -36.32 -4.85
CA HIS A 40 -11.74 -36.64 -4.94
C HIS A 40 -11.22 -36.55 -6.38
N GLY A 41 -9.90 -36.40 -6.53
CA GLY A 41 -9.23 -36.46 -7.83
C GLY A 41 -9.34 -35.15 -8.64
N ALA A 42 -9.37 -35.27 -9.96
CA ALA A 42 -9.25 -34.13 -10.88
C ALA A 42 -10.34 -33.05 -10.69
N VAL A 43 -11.55 -33.45 -10.29
CA VAL A 43 -12.67 -32.54 -10.05
C VAL A 43 -12.38 -31.60 -8.87
N GLN A 44 -11.73 -32.11 -7.81
CA GLN A 44 -11.35 -31.30 -6.65
C GLN A 44 -10.36 -30.19 -7.06
N THR A 45 -9.38 -30.52 -7.91
CA THR A 45 -8.39 -29.57 -8.42
C THR A 45 -9.03 -28.48 -9.29
N ILE A 46 -9.99 -28.86 -10.14
CA ILE A 46 -10.72 -27.90 -10.98
C ILE A 46 -11.54 -26.95 -10.11
N VAL A 47 -12.28 -27.47 -9.13
CA VAL A 47 -13.09 -26.64 -8.23
C VAL A 47 -12.22 -25.70 -7.40
N LEU A 48 -11.12 -26.20 -6.83
CA LEU A 48 -10.14 -25.37 -6.12
C LEU A 48 -9.55 -24.28 -7.01
N SER A 49 -9.21 -24.59 -8.26
CA SER A 49 -8.68 -23.61 -9.21
C SER A 49 -9.70 -22.51 -9.52
N VAL A 50 -10.97 -22.86 -9.69
CA VAL A 50 -12.05 -21.88 -9.91
C VAL A 50 -12.27 -21.02 -8.67
N ILE A 51 -12.28 -21.61 -7.48
CA ILE A 51 -12.39 -20.88 -6.21
C ILE A 51 -11.21 -19.91 -6.06
N LEU A 52 -9.98 -20.39 -6.28
CA LEU A 52 -8.77 -19.59 -6.22
C LEU A 52 -8.85 -18.41 -7.19
N LEU A 53 -9.23 -18.64 -8.44
CA LEU A 53 -9.38 -17.59 -9.46
C LEU A 53 -10.40 -16.53 -9.03
N GLY A 54 -11.55 -16.95 -8.50
CA GLY A 54 -12.57 -16.04 -7.96
C GLY A 54 -12.03 -15.20 -6.80
N LEU A 55 -11.29 -15.82 -5.88
CA LEU A 55 -10.66 -15.14 -4.76
C LEU A 55 -9.57 -14.15 -5.20
N ILE A 56 -8.81 -14.48 -6.23
CA ILE A 56 -7.83 -13.57 -6.86
C ILE A 56 -8.55 -12.33 -7.37
N VAL A 57 -9.61 -12.50 -8.17
CA VAL A 57 -10.37 -11.38 -8.73
C VAL A 57 -11.00 -10.52 -7.64
N VAL A 58 -11.61 -11.13 -6.62
CA VAL A 58 -12.23 -10.43 -5.50
C VAL A 58 -11.16 -9.66 -4.71
N SER A 59 -10.03 -10.28 -4.39
CA SER A 59 -8.93 -9.61 -3.69
C SER A 59 -8.41 -8.42 -4.49
N PHE A 60 -8.08 -8.58 -5.77
CA PHE A 60 -7.63 -7.46 -6.60
C PHE A 60 -8.66 -6.32 -6.64
N ARG A 61 -9.95 -6.63 -6.62
CA ARG A 61 -11.01 -5.62 -6.58
C ARG A 61 -11.08 -4.87 -5.24
N ILE A 62 -11.02 -5.57 -4.11
CA ILE A 62 -11.05 -4.94 -2.77
C ILE A 62 -9.76 -4.16 -2.53
N PHE A 63 -8.60 -4.79 -2.72
CA PHE A 63 -7.30 -4.19 -2.42
C PHE A 63 -6.92 -3.11 -3.41
N GLY A 64 -7.28 -3.25 -4.69
CA GLY A 64 -7.12 -2.17 -5.67
C GLY A 64 -7.89 -0.91 -5.28
N ARG A 65 -9.09 -1.07 -4.71
CA ARG A 65 -9.89 0.06 -4.21
C ARG A 65 -9.28 0.68 -2.95
N LEU A 66 -8.79 -0.12 -2.00
CA LEU A 66 -8.08 0.38 -0.82
C LEU A 66 -6.78 1.11 -1.21
N PHE A 67 -6.01 0.56 -2.13
CA PHE A 67 -4.79 1.17 -2.64
C PHE A 67 -5.07 2.49 -3.34
N ALA A 68 -6.12 2.57 -4.15
CA ALA A 68 -6.56 3.81 -4.78
C ALA A 68 -6.92 4.89 -3.74
N VAL A 69 -7.62 4.53 -2.66
CA VAL A 69 -7.96 5.45 -1.57
C VAL A 69 -6.69 5.94 -0.86
N LEU A 70 -5.76 5.03 -0.52
CA LEU A 70 -4.49 5.37 0.12
C LEU A 70 -3.62 6.27 -0.76
N LEU A 71 -3.54 5.97 -2.05
CA LEU A 71 -2.78 6.76 -3.02
C LEU A 71 -3.39 8.15 -3.17
N THR A 72 -4.72 8.23 -3.23
CA THR A 72 -5.44 9.51 -3.25
C THR A 72 -5.16 10.31 -1.99
N ALA A 73 -5.24 9.69 -0.81
CA ALA A 73 -4.95 10.36 0.46
C ALA A 73 -3.50 10.85 0.53
N ALA A 74 -2.53 10.04 0.12
CA ALA A 74 -1.12 10.42 0.07
C ALA A 74 -0.88 11.60 -0.89
N LEU A 75 -1.52 11.57 -2.07
CA LEU A 75 -1.44 12.63 -3.06
C LEU A 75 -2.09 13.92 -2.55
N LEU A 76 -3.20 13.81 -1.82
CA LEU A 76 -3.88 14.94 -1.18
C LEU A 76 -2.99 15.58 -0.10
N ILE A 77 -2.36 14.77 0.76
CA ILE A 77 -1.42 15.27 1.78
C ILE A 77 -0.22 15.96 1.13
N PHE A 78 0.32 15.38 0.05
CA PHE A 78 1.40 15.99 -0.73
C PHE A 78 0.97 17.31 -1.35
N LEU A 79 -0.23 17.37 -1.93
CA LEU A 79 -0.79 18.57 -2.53
C LEU A 79 -1.04 19.67 -1.49
N VAL A 80 -1.56 19.31 -0.32
CA VAL A 80 -1.73 20.24 0.81
C VAL A 80 -0.36 20.74 1.29
N HIS A 81 0.64 19.87 1.41
CA HIS A 81 2.02 20.28 1.71
C HIS A 81 2.60 21.21 0.63
N ALA A 82 2.34 20.96 -0.64
CA ALA A 82 2.82 21.78 -1.75
C ALA A 82 2.12 23.14 -1.83
N VAL A 83 0.82 23.20 -1.50
CA VAL A 83 0.00 24.43 -1.54
C VAL A 83 0.21 25.29 -0.29
N ILE A 84 0.32 24.67 0.90
CA ILE A 84 0.56 25.38 2.17
C ILE A 84 2.07 25.66 2.35
N GLY A 85 2.94 24.92 1.67
CA GLY A 85 4.38 25.18 1.56
C GLY A 85 4.69 26.41 0.72
N LEU A 86 4.25 27.59 1.18
CA LEU A 86 4.73 28.88 0.70
C LEU A 86 6.25 28.98 0.93
N PRO A 87 7.05 29.39 -0.07
CA PRO A 87 8.49 29.58 0.07
C PRO A 87 8.74 30.81 0.95
N HIS A 88 9.12 30.61 2.21
CA HIS A 88 9.73 31.67 3.03
C HIS A 88 11.18 31.31 3.32
N SER A 89 11.99 31.36 2.27
CA SER A 89 13.41 31.70 2.40
C SER A 89 13.74 32.67 1.27
N ILE A 90 13.21 33.89 1.36
CA ILE A 90 13.75 35.03 0.62
C ILE A 90 15.19 35.17 1.08
N GLN A 91 16.11 34.91 0.17
CA GLN A 91 17.53 35.18 0.35
C GLN A 91 17.69 36.69 0.54
N MET A 92 18.26 37.13 1.66
CA MET A 92 18.91 38.44 1.71
C MET A 92 20.43 38.22 1.66
N PRO A 93 21.08 38.53 0.53
CA PRO A 93 22.51 38.75 0.50
C PRO A 93 22.76 40.13 1.10
N LEU A 94 23.20 40.21 2.35
CA LEU A 94 23.88 41.40 2.85
C LEU A 94 25.33 41.36 2.35
N SER A 95 25.49 41.61 1.05
CA SER A 95 26.68 42.34 0.59
C SER A 95 26.42 43.82 0.85
N ASP A 96 26.75 44.27 2.06
CA ASP A 96 27.23 45.64 2.20
C ASP A 96 28.74 45.58 2.36
N SER A 97 29.39 45.82 1.23
CA SER A 97 30.76 46.23 1.12
C SER A 97 30.84 47.68 1.58
N GLY A 98 31.67 48.00 2.57
CA GLY A 98 32.17 49.36 2.73
C GLY A 98 32.25 49.92 4.15
N ALA A 99 33.48 49.83 4.68
CA ALA A 99 34.20 50.93 5.33
C ALA A 99 34.06 51.13 6.86
N ILE A 100 35.25 51.48 7.42
CA ILE A 100 35.55 52.30 8.62
C ILE A 100 35.14 51.72 9.99
N THR A 101 36.00 51.49 11.00
CA THR A 101 37.19 52.21 11.49
C THR A 101 37.83 51.46 12.69
N SER A 102 39.17 51.48 12.78
CA SER A 102 40.07 51.59 13.98
C SER A 102 39.52 51.20 15.38
N PHE A 103 40.19 50.42 16.23
CA PHE A 103 41.57 50.47 16.75
C PHE A 103 42.01 49.09 17.25
#